data_AF-A0A370VSS3-F1
#
_entry.id   AF-A0A370VSS3-F1
#
_cell.length_a   1.000
_cell.length_b   1.000
_cell.length_c   1.000
_cell.angle_alpha   90.00
_cell.angle_beta   90.00
_cell.angle_gamma   90.00
#
_symmetry.space_group_name_H-M   'P 1'
#
loop_
_entity.id
_entity.type
_entity.pdbx_description
1 polymer ?
#
loop_
_entity_poly.entity_id
_entity_poly.type
_entity_poly.pdbx_seq_one_letter_code
_entity_poly.pdbx_strand_id
1 'polypeptide(L)'
;MSTRPLVVVQPPEPDGGRPVTIRGEPTGTAYSLFDVMDLVHRAGLPAEDRAVDDPELIEWVGGGPYDWTAPQGSDSASDDTAEASPDT
;
A
#
# COMPACT_ATOMS: atom_id res chain seq x y z
N MET A 1 19.65 -19.56 4.85
CA MET A 1 19.97 -18.40 3.99
C MET A 1 18.71 -17.57 3.94
N SER A 2 18.71 -16.35 4.46
CA SER A 2 17.54 -15.48 4.37
C SER A 2 17.54 -14.87 2.97
N THR A 3 16.81 -15.49 2.04
CA THR A 3 16.46 -14.84 0.78
C THR A 3 15.66 -13.60 1.15
N ARG A 4 16.23 -12.43 0.89
CA ARG A 4 15.55 -11.16 1.12
C ARG A 4 14.70 -10.89 -0.12
N PRO A 5 13.41 -10.58 0.01
CA PRO A 5 12.55 -10.33 -1.13
C PRO A 5 13.11 -9.18 -1.97
N LEU A 6 12.99 -9.32 -3.29
CA LEU A 6 13.53 -8.35 -4.24
C LEU A 6 12.69 -7.07 -4.28
N VAL A 7 11.42 -7.15 -3.94
CA VAL A 7 10.45 -6.06 -3.96
C VAL A 7 9.74 -6.06 -2.62
N VAL A 8 9.68 -4.93 -1.94
CA VAL A 8 8.93 -4.75 -0.70
C VAL A 8 7.95 -3.61 -0.90
N VAL A 9 6.66 -3.91 -0.77
CA VAL A 9 5.57 -2.94 -0.86
C VAL A 9 5.10 -2.62 0.56
N GLN A 10 5.30 -1.37 0.98
CA GLN A 10 4.92 -0.89 2.31
C GLN A 10 3.39 -0.79 2.48
N PRO A 11 2.87 -0.62 3.71
CA PRO A 11 1.44 -0.42 3.93
C PRO A 11 0.90 0.78 3.14
N PRO A 12 -0.41 0.79 2.80
CA PRO A 12 -1.05 1.95 2.20
C PRO A 12 -0.98 3.17 3.13
N GLU A 13 -0.49 4.27 2.57
CA GLU A 13 -0.44 5.59 3.20
C GLU A 13 -1.81 6.30 3.11
N PRO A 14 -2.05 7.36 3.90
CA PRO A 14 -3.33 8.08 3.89
C PRO A 14 -3.73 8.66 2.53
N ASP A 15 -2.78 8.86 1.61
CA ASP A 15 -3.03 9.31 0.24
C ASP A 15 -3.44 8.17 -0.71
N GLY A 16 -3.50 6.92 -0.22
CA GLY A 16 -3.79 5.70 -0.98
C GLY A 16 -2.58 5.13 -1.72
N GLY A 17 -1.41 5.74 -1.58
CA GLY A 17 -0.16 5.27 -2.17
C GLY A 17 0.50 4.19 -1.32
N ARG A 18 1.29 3.32 -1.96
CA ARG A 18 2.16 2.35 -1.30
C ARG A 18 3.61 2.60 -1.71
N PRO A 19 4.50 2.98 -0.78
CA PRO A 19 5.93 3.06 -1.06
C PRO A 19 6.50 1.69 -1.47
N VAL A 20 7.29 1.68 -2.55
CA VAL A 20 7.91 0.48 -3.13
C VAL A 20 9.42 0.58 -3.04
N THR A 21 10.02 -0.45 -2.48
CA THR A 21 11.47 -0.64 -2.39
C THR A 21 11.88 -1.83 -3.24
N ILE A 22 12.83 -1.65 -4.15
CA ILE A 22 13.36 -2.73 -4.99
C ILE A 22 14.84 -2.92 -4.67
N ARG A 23 15.24 -4.16 -4.36
CA ARG A 23 16.62 -4.53 -3.96
C ARG A 23 17.17 -3.68 -2.81
N GLY A 24 16.29 -3.19 -1.94
CA GLY A 24 16.65 -2.31 -0.82
C GLY A 24 16.71 -0.82 -1.15
N GLU A 25 16.41 -0.41 -2.38
CA GLU A 25 16.40 1.00 -2.80
C GLU A 25 14.96 1.52 -2.98
N PRO A 26 14.61 2.69 -2.40
CA PRO A 26 13.33 3.35 -2.65
C PRO A 26 13.19 3.67 -4.13
N THR A 27 12.20 3.05 -4.79
CA THR A 27 12.02 3.19 -6.25
C THR A 27 10.87 4.16 -6.58
N GLY A 28 9.81 4.19 -5.77
CA GLY A 28 8.69 5.10 -5.96
C GLY A 28 7.48 4.73 -5.12
N THR A 29 6.34 5.38 -5.40
CA THR A 29 5.04 5.10 -4.80
C THR A 29 4.10 4.56 -5.86
N ALA A 30 3.48 3.41 -5.59
CA ALA A 30 2.44 2.82 -6.43
C ALA A 30 1.05 3.22 -5.91
N TYR A 31 0.07 3.39 -6.78
CA TYR A 31 -1.33 3.65 -6.41
C TYR A 31 -2.26 2.50 -6.84
N SER A 32 -1.70 1.47 -7.48
CA SER A 32 -2.41 0.30 -7.94
C SER A 32 -1.46 -0.88 -8.10
N LEU A 33 -2.03 -2.10 -8.20
CA LEU A 33 -1.27 -3.30 -8.54
C LEU A 33 -0.51 -3.16 -9.85
N PHE A 34 -1.11 -2.47 -10.82
CA PHE A 34 -0.48 -2.22 -12.12
C PHE A 34 0.78 -1.37 -11.98
N ASP A 35 0.78 -0.34 -11.14
CA ASP A 35 1.95 0.51 -10.91
C ASP A 35 3.10 -0.29 -10.26
N VAL A 36 2.78 -1.21 -9.34
CA VAL A 36 3.79 -2.12 -8.78
C VAL A 36 4.42 -2.97 -9.88
N MET A 37 3.60 -3.59 -10.72
CA MET A 37 4.09 -4.43 -11.82
C MET A 37 4.92 -3.65 -12.83
N ASP A 38 4.57 -2.39 -13.11
CA ASP A 38 5.36 -1.50 -13.95
C ASP A 38 6.73 -1.15 -13.33
N LEU A 39 6.79 -0.90 -12.01
CA LEU A 39 8.05 -0.68 -11.29
C LEU A 39 8.93 -1.94 -11.31
N VAL A 40 8.35 -3.12 -11.10
CA VAL A 40 9.04 -4.43 -11.17
C VAL A 40 9.60 -4.65 -12.58
N HIS A 41 8.80 -4.40 -13.61
CA HIS A 41 9.22 -4.51 -15.00
C HIS A 41 10.38 -3.54 -15.32
N ARG A 42 10.27 -2.28 -14.89
CA ARG A 42 11.34 -1.27 -15.07
C ARG A 42 12.63 -1.63 -14.35
N ALA A 43 12.57 -2.40 -13.26
CA ALA A 43 13.73 -2.91 -12.55
C ALA A 43 14.36 -4.18 -13.19
N GLY A 44 13.80 -4.68 -14.30
CA GLY A 44 14.26 -5.88 -14.98
C GLY A 44 13.97 -7.17 -14.21
N LEU A 45 12.95 -7.16 -13.36
CA LEU A 45 12.47 -8.30 -12.60
C LEU A 45 11.31 -8.99 -13.35
N PRO A 46 11.06 -10.30 -13.10
CA PRO A 46 9.94 -11.00 -13.72
C PRO A 46 8.60 -10.40 -13.26
N ALA A 47 7.92 -9.71 -14.17
CA ALA A 47 6.63 -9.05 -13.93
C ALA A 47 5.46 -9.86 -14.54
N GLU A 48 5.50 -11.19 -14.41
CA GLU A 48 4.44 -12.09 -14.87
C GLU A 48 3.25 -12.06 -13.90
N ASP A 49 2.06 -12.50 -14.32
CA ASP A 49 0.86 -12.51 -13.46
C ASP A 49 1.07 -13.25 -12.12
N ARG A 50 1.97 -14.24 -12.08
CA ARG A 50 2.30 -15.02 -10.88
C ARG A 50 3.25 -14.32 -9.91
N ALA A 51 3.93 -13.25 -10.34
CA ALA A 51 4.89 -12.49 -9.54
C ALA A 51 4.24 -11.89 -8.28
N VAL A 52 2.96 -11.53 -8.37
CA VAL A 52 2.16 -10.97 -7.28
C VAL A 52 2.05 -11.92 -6.08
N ASP A 53 2.00 -13.23 -6.36
CA ASP A 53 1.83 -14.28 -5.36
C ASP A 53 3.17 -14.91 -4.93
N ASP A 54 4.29 -14.45 -5.49
CA ASP A 54 5.62 -14.98 -5.19
C ASP A 54 6.26 -14.22 -4.00
N PRO A 55 6.32 -14.81 -2.80
CA PRO A 55 6.88 -14.16 -1.62
C PRO A 55 8.41 -14.01 -1.68
N GLU A 56 9.11 -14.72 -2.56
CA GLU A 56 10.55 -14.53 -2.78
C GLU A 56 10.82 -13.31 -3.67
N LEU A 57 9.84 -12.91 -4.47
CA LEU A 57 9.91 -11.74 -5.34
C LEU A 57 9.30 -10.51 -4.69
N ILE A 58 8.04 -10.57 -4.25
CA ILE A 58 7.27 -9.45 -3.70
C ILE A 58 6.81 -9.76 -2.28
N GLU A 59 7.25 -8.93 -1.34
CA GLU A 59 6.72 -8.89 0.01
C GLU A 59 5.70 -7.76 0.14
N TRP A 60 4.47 -8.13 0.53
CA TRP A 60 3.39 -7.20 0.80
C TRP A 60 3.26 -6.93 2.29
N VAL A 61 3.58 -5.72 2.74
CA VAL A 61 3.54 -5.32 4.15
C VAL A 61 2.25 -4.55 4.43
N GLY A 62 1.56 -4.89 5.53
CA GLY A 62 0.36 -4.17 6.00
C GLY A 62 -0.90 -4.38 5.16
N GLY A 63 -0.94 -5.44 4.35
CA GLY A 63 -2.05 -5.76 3.44
C GLY A 63 -1.52 -6.42 2.18
N GLY A 64 -2.35 -7.22 1.52
CA GLY A 64 -2.03 -7.96 0.31
C GLY A 64 -2.04 -7.09 -0.96
N PRO A 65 -1.91 -7.71 -2.15
CA PRO A 65 -1.85 -7.02 -3.45
C PRO A 65 -3.10 -6.21 -3.82
N TYR A 66 -4.22 -6.49 -3.15
CA TYR A 66 -5.51 -5.86 -3.40
C TYR A 66 -5.88 -4.81 -2.34
N ASP A 67 -5.04 -4.62 -1.32
CA ASP A 67 -5.26 -3.68 -0.23
C ASP A 67 -4.52 -2.35 -0.52
N TRP A 68 -5.28 -1.33 -0.90
CA TRP A 68 -4.78 0.00 -1.31
C TRP A 68 -5.31 1.16 -0.46
N THR A 69 -6.32 0.93 0.35
CA THR A 69 -6.85 1.94 1.27
C THR A 69 -6.16 1.82 2.61
N ALA A 70 -5.63 2.93 3.14
CA ALA A 70 -5.20 2.97 4.53
C ALA A 70 -6.37 2.53 5.42
N PRO A 71 -6.13 1.73 6.47
CA PRO A 71 -7.14 1.51 7.49
C PRO A 71 -7.51 2.89 8.01
N GLN A 72 -8.73 3.34 7.69
CA GLN A 72 -9.23 4.65 8.08
C GLN A 72 -9.08 4.69 9.60
N GLY A 73 -8.10 5.47 10.08
CA GLY A 73 -7.91 5.68 11.50
C GLY A 73 -9.19 6.35 11.96
N SER A 74 -10.06 5.54 12.56
CA SER A 74 -11.33 5.86 13.18
C SER A 74 -11.85 7.22 12.77
N ASP A 75 -12.85 7.26 11.88
CA ASP A 75 -13.79 8.37 11.81
C ASP A 75 -13.92 8.94 13.23
N SER A 76 -13.30 10.10 13.46
CA SER A 76 -13.67 10.91 14.59
C SER A 76 -15.17 11.03 14.42
N ALA A 77 -15.92 10.40 15.31
CA ALA A 77 -17.31 10.74 15.52
C ALA A 77 -17.31 12.22 15.90
N SER A 78 -17.26 13.09 14.89
CA SER A 78 -17.75 14.45 14.93
C SER A 78 -19.26 14.31 14.93
N ASP A 79 -19.80 13.78 16.03
CA ASP A 79 -21.11 14.20 16.49
C ASP A 79 -20.86 15.49 17.28
N ASP A 80 -20.53 16.55 16.53
CA ASP A 80 -20.68 17.92 16.99
C ASP A 80 -22.16 18.27 16.84
N THR A 81 -23.00 17.70 17.69
CA THR A 81 -24.36 18.22 17.91
C THR A 81 -24.27 19.25 19.03
N ALA A 82 -23.80 20.45 18.70
CA ALA A 82 -23.87 21.59 19.59
C ALA A 82 -24.37 22.85 18.86
N GLU A 83 -25.69 22.98 18.75
CA GLU A 83 -26.37 24.27 18.77
C GLU A 83 -27.77 24.06 19.38
N ALA A 84 -27.97 24.32 20.67
CA ALA A 84 -28.51 25.58 21.22
C ALA A 84 -29.74 26.05 20.42
N SER A 85 -30.97 25.98 20.94
CA SER A 85 -31.44 26.89 21.99
C SER A 85 -32.87 26.53 22.44
N PRO A 86 -33.30 27.04 23.61
CA PRO A 86 -34.59 26.74 24.25
C PRO A 86 -35.71 27.62 23.68
N ASP A 87 -36.94 27.08 23.55
CA ASP A 87 -38.21 27.81 23.78
C ASP A 87 -39.40 26.84 23.72
N THR A 88 -40.02 26.56 24.87
CA THR A 88 -41.47 26.41 25.15
C THR A 88 -41.66 26.00 26.61
#